data_AF-A0A1Y1Q2V7-F1
#
_entry.id   AF-A0A1Y1Q2V7-F1
#
_cell.length_a   1.000
_cell.length_b   1.000
_cell.length_c   1.000
_cell.angle_alpha   90.00
_cell.angle_beta   90.00
_cell.angle_gamma   90.00
#
_symmetry.space_group_name_H-M   'P 1'
#
loop_
_entity.id
_entity.type
_entity.pdbx_description
1 polymer ?
#
loop_
_entity_poly.entity_id
_entity_poly.type
_entity_poly.pdbx_seq_one_letter_code
_entity_poly.pdbx_strand_id
1 'polypeptide(L)'
;MYYKVGSQSLCPDESLYETWSKIVQALNCSLRVEHPTEADKTLSDGDNDPKVEFLRNKLNWAVKELEITQQFNCTQKEILERWNTVFNTDFFTNQIFESSDKQSDPLNFGLVTKIETSLSVPHQEPPSWRITNQYRVSISGKFRERKEDNTFKPFTCTNTLPKHCDLRFHAETDTPKPFDVFWQVVNTGEEATKANGLRGEIFPAKSAGAGGLNTSHDESTLYTGTHWIESFIVKQGVCVARSDKFYVKIS
;
A
#
# COMPACT_ATOMS: atom_id res chain seq x y z
N MET A 1 -15.19 6.33 28.73
CA MET A 1 -15.51 5.67 27.45
C MET A 1 -14.96 6.55 26.34
N TYR A 2 -13.81 6.19 25.77
CA TYR A 2 -13.21 6.97 24.68
C TYR A 2 -13.62 6.37 23.35
N TYR A 3 -14.44 7.11 22.61
CA TYR A 3 -14.69 6.86 21.19
C TYR A 3 -13.39 7.17 20.44
N LYS A 4 -12.80 6.15 19.82
CA LYS A 4 -11.68 6.33 18.88
C LYS A 4 -12.29 6.81 17.56
N VAL A 5 -12.23 8.11 17.33
CA VAL A 5 -12.58 8.75 16.05
C VAL A 5 -11.57 8.28 15.00
N GLY A 6 -12.10 7.78 13.88
CA GLY A 6 -11.34 7.12 12.84
C GLY A 6 -10.42 8.07 12.06
N SER A 7 -9.15 7.70 11.99
CA SER A 7 -8.23 8.05 10.91
C SER A 7 -8.06 6.80 10.03
N GLN A 8 -9.03 6.57 9.14
CA GLN A 8 -8.95 5.54 8.11
C GLN A 8 -8.12 6.07 6.94
N SER A 9 -6.88 5.62 6.89
CA SER A 9 -6.08 5.57 5.67
C SER A 9 -5.30 4.26 5.77
N LEU A 10 -6.04 3.18 5.49
CA LEU A 10 -5.54 1.82 5.36
C LEU A 10 -5.03 1.65 3.93
N CYS A 11 -4.03 0.80 3.75
CA CYS A 11 -3.75 0.22 2.43
C CYS A 11 -5.10 -0.31 1.86
N PRO A 12 -5.52 0.06 0.64
CA PRO A 12 -6.88 -0.22 0.17
C PRO A 12 -7.29 -1.70 0.27
N ASP A 13 -6.31 -2.59 0.10
CA ASP A 13 -6.42 -4.04 0.28
C ASP A 13 -6.76 -4.46 1.72
N GLU A 14 -6.14 -3.86 2.73
CA GLU A 14 -6.34 -4.19 4.14
C GLU A 14 -7.72 -3.74 4.64
N SER A 15 -8.23 -2.60 4.16
CA SER A 15 -9.55 -2.09 4.60
C SER A 15 -10.70 -3.00 4.20
N LEU A 16 -10.62 -3.56 2.99
CA LEU A 16 -11.61 -4.48 2.47
C LEU A 16 -11.49 -5.83 3.17
N TYR A 17 -10.26 -6.32 3.38
CA TYR A 17 -9.98 -7.53 4.15
C TYR A 17 -10.52 -7.46 5.58
N GLU A 18 -10.25 -6.38 6.32
CA GLU A 18 -10.77 -6.18 7.67
C GLU A 18 -12.29 -6.11 7.70
N THR A 19 -12.88 -5.42 6.72
CA THR A 19 -14.34 -5.27 6.61
C THR A 19 -14.98 -6.63 6.40
N TRP A 20 -14.47 -7.43 5.46
CA TRP A 20 -14.96 -8.78 5.22
C TRP A 20 -14.74 -9.71 6.41
N SER A 21 -13.61 -9.59 7.10
CA SER A 21 -13.34 -10.35 8.34
C SER A 21 -14.37 -10.04 9.43
N LYS A 22 -14.72 -8.76 9.63
CA LYS A 22 -15.76 -8.35 10.59
C LYS A 22 -17.15 -8.83 10.18
N ILE A 23 -17.48 -8.79 8.88
CA ILE A 23 -18.75 -9.33 8.35
C ILE A 23 -18.81 -10.84 8.61
N VAL A 24 -17.76 -11.59 8.31
CA VAL A 24 -17.70 -13.04 8.57
C VAL A 24 -17.85 -13.34 10.07
N GLN A 25 -17.19 -12.59 10.95
CA GLN A 25 -17.36 -12.74 12.40
C GLN A 25 -18.81 -12.50 12.84
N ALA A 26 -19.46 -11.45 12.35
CA ALA A 26 -20.86 -11.17 12.64
C ALA A 26 -21.79 -12.30 12.15
N LEU A 27 -21.58 -12.77 10.92
CA LEU A 27 -22.37 -13.85 10.32
C LEU A 27 -22.11 -15.24 10.94
N ASN A 28 -20.99 -15.43 11.62
CA ASN A 28 -20.75 -16.62 12.45
C ASN A 28 -21.56 -16.58 13.76
N CYS A 29 -21.88 -15.39 14.27
CA CYS A 29 -22.69 -15.21 15.48
C CYS A 29 -24.20 -15.29 15.18
N SER A 30 -24.65 -14.72 14.06
CA SER A 30 -26.04 -14.84 13.60
C SER A 30 -26.15 -14.61 12.10
N LEU A 31 -26.99 -15.41 11.43
CA LEU A 31 -27.35 -15.22 10.02
C LEU A 31 -28.52 -14.24 9.84
N ARG A 32 -29.06 -13.72 10.94
CA ARG A 32 -30.12 -12.72 10.94
C ARG A 32 -29.55 -11.35 10.60
N VAL A 33 -29.98 -10.78 9.48
CA VAL A 33 -29.57 -9.45 9.02
C VAL A 33 -30.77 -8.53 9.15
N GLU A 34 -30.71 -7.55 10.06
CA GLU A 34 -31.79 -6.59 10.28
C GLU A 34 -31.88 -5.57 9.14
N HIS A 35 -33.09 -5.08 8.86
CA HIS A 35 -33.29 -4.01 7.89
C HIS A 35 -32.83 -2.67 8.48
N PRO A 36 -31.98 -1.90 7.76
CA PRO A 36 -31.31 -0.73 8.33
C PRO A 36 -32.25 0.42 8.71
N THR A 37 -33.48 0.43 8.20
CA THR A 37 -34.47 1.51 8.42
C THR A 37 -35.83 1.02 8.92
N GLU A 38 -36.06 -0.30 9.01
CA GLU A 38 -37.35 -0.86 9.42
C GLU A 38 -37.10 -1.83 10.59
N ALA A 39 -37.43 -1.41 11.81
CA ALA A 39 -37.00 -2.08 13.05
C ALA A 39 -37.52 -3.51 13.25
N ASP A 40 -38.58 -3.90 12.53
CA ASP A 40 -39.24 -5.22 12.68
C ASP A 40 -39.09 -6.12 11.44
N LYS A 41 -38.22 -5.74 10.50
CA LYS A 41 -37.98 -6.52 9.27
C LYS A 41 -36.53 -6.94 9.17
N THR A 42 -36.33 -8.13 8.62
CA THR A 42 -35.01 -8.68 8.32
C THR A 42 -34.79 -8.70 6.81
N LEU A 43 -33.54 -8.49 6.39
CA LEU A 43 -33.06 -8.74 5.03
C LEU A 43 -32.78 -10.22 4.77
N SER A 44 -32.78 -11.05 5.83
CA SER A 44 -32.60 -12.49 5.74
C SER A 44 -33.81 -13.26 6.29
N ASP A 45 -33.93 -14.51 5.87
CA ASP A 45 -34.97 -15.46 6.27
C ASP A 45 -34.69 -16.07 7.68
N GLY A 46 -34.22 -15.24 8.62
CA GLY A 46 -33.89 -15.65 10.00
C GLY A 46 -32.54 -16.36 10.13
N ASP A 47 -32.40 -17.20 11.16
CA ASP A 47 -31.11 -17.84 11.53
C ASP A 47 -30.67 -18.99 10.60
N ASN A 48 -31.50 -19.38 9.63
CA ASN A 48 -31.25 -20.49 8.71
C ASN A 48 -31.35 -20.09 7.23
N ASP A 49 -31.08 -18.82 6.91
CA ASP A 49 -31.11 -18.33 5.53
C ASP A 49 -29.96 -18.94 4.69
N PRO A 50 -30.27 -19.78 3.68
CA PRO A 50 -29.24 -20.45 2.87
C PRO A 50 -28.44 -19.48 1.99
N LYS A 51 -28.98 -18.30 1.65
CA LYS A 51 -28.27 -17.27 0.88
C LYS A 51 -27.25 -16.55 1.73
N VAL A 52 -27.61 -16.21 2.97
CA VAL A 52 -26.68 -15.60 3.93
C VAL A 52 -25.60 -16.59 4.34
N GLU A 53 -25.95 -17.87 4.50
CA GLU A 53 -24.95 -18.92 4.70
C GLU A 53 -23.98 -19.04 3.52
N PHE A 54 -24.49 -19.04 2.29
CA PHE A 54 -23.65 -19.07 1.10
C PHE A 54 -22.72 -17.84 1.02
N LEU A 55 -23.24 -16.64 1.29
CA LEU A 55 -22.46 -15.40 1.35
C LEU A 55 -21.35 -15.50 2.41
N ARG A 56 -21.69 -15.92 3.65
CA ARG A 56 -20.72 -16.13 4.73
C ARG A 56 -19.62 -17.08 4.29
N ASN A 57 -19.97 -18.21 3.68
CA ASN A 57 -19.01 -19.22 3.25
C ASN A 57 -18.08 -18.67 2.14
N LYS A 58 -18.61 -17.89 1.20
CA LYS A 58 -17.81 -17.22 0.15
C LYS A 58 -16.88 -16.16 0.72
N LEU A 59 -17.36 -15.31 1.62
CA LEU A 59 -16.54 -14.31 2.29
C LEU A 59 -15.45 -14.96 3.16
N ASN A 60 -15.77 -16.03 3.87
CA ASN A 60 -14.81 -16.77 4.69
C ASN A 60 -13.70 -17.41 3.82
N TRP A 61 -14.07 -17.97 2.66
CA TRP A 61 -13.08 -18.43 1.69
C TRP A 61 -12.19 -17.28 1.18
N ALA A 62 -12.78 -16.16 0.79
CA ALA A 62 -12.04 -15.00 0.29
C ALA A 62 -11.08 -14.43 1.33
N VAL A 63 -11.51 -14.31 2.59
CA VAL A 63 -10.66 -13.89 3.72
C VAL A 63 -9.49 -14.85 3.90
N LYS A 64 -9.70 -16.17 3.82
CA LYS A 64 -8.60 -17.14 3.91
C LYS A 64 -7.60 -17.03 2.76
N GLU A 65 -8.05 -16.79 1.54
CA GLU A 65 -7.15 -16.55 0.40
C GLU A 65 -6.30 -15.30 0.58
N LEU A 66 -6.86 -14.27 1.22
CA LEU A 66 -6.20 -12.99 1.47
C LEU A 66 -5.36 -12.97 2.75
N GLU A 67 -5.47 -13.97 3.64
CA GLU A 67 -4.67 -14.03 4.87
C GLU A 67 -3.15 -14.06 4.56
N ILE A 68 -2.77 -14.64 3.42
CA ILE A 68 -1.38 -14.68 2.95
C ILE A 68 -0.86 -13.29 2.58
N THR A 69 -1.73 -12.38 2.13
CA THR A 69 -1.33 -11.01 1.80
C THR A 69 -0.98 -10.19 3.04
N GLN A 70 -1.28 -10.72 4.23
CA GLN A 70 -0.91 -10.13 5.52
C GLN A 70 0.50 -10.57 5.99
N GLN A 71 1.17 -11.47 5.26
CA GLN A 71 2.48 -12.00 5.64
C GLN A 71 3.63 -11.09 5.17
N PHE A 72 4.68 -10.99 6.01
CA PHE A 72 5.82 -10.08 5.84
C PHE A 72 6.70 -10.32 4.58
N ASN A 73 6.50 -11.41 3.86
CA ASN A 73 7.32 -11.83 2.72
C ASN A 73 6.56 -11.89 1.39
N CYS A 74 5.32 -11.41 1.33
CA CYS A 74 4.56 -11.43 0.07
C CYS A 74 4.98 -10.27 -0.86
N THR A 75 5.11 -10.58 -2.14
CA THR A 75 5.35 -9.61 -3.21
C THR A 75 4.02 -9.00 -3.68
N GLN A 76 4.06 -7.78 -4.21
CA GLN A 76 2.86 -7.15 -4.76
C GLN A 76 2.19 -8.00 -5.84
N LYS A 77 2.98 -8.67 -6.69
CA LYS A 77 2.46 -9.61 -7.69
C LYS A 77 1.63 -10.73 -7.03
N GLU A 78 2.14 -11.34 -5.96
CA GLU A 78 1.42 -12.38 -5.24
C GLU A 78 0.13 -11.82 -4.61
N ILE A 79 0.16 -10.61 -4.04
CA ILE A 79 -1.03 -9.94 -3.50
C ILE A 79 -2.10 -9.76 -4.60
N LEU A 80 -1.70 -9.26 -5.77
CA LEU A 80 -2.62 -9.03 -6.90
C LEU A 80 -3.16 -10.33 -7.49
N GLU A 81 -2.35 -11.39 -7.54
CA GLU A 81 -2.80 -12.74 -7.94
C GLU A 81 -3.86 -13.30 -6.97
N ARG A 82 -3.75 -13.00 -5.67
CA ARG A 82 -4.79 -13.37 -4.69
C ARG A 82 -6.07 -12.57 -4.91
N TRP A 83 -5.98 -11.27 -5.16
CA TRP A 83 -7.15 -10.45 -5.49
C TRP A 83 -7.84 -10.91 -6.78
N ASN A 84 -7.07 -11.24 -7.81
CA ASN A 84 -7.57 -11.89 -9.02
C ASN A 84 -8.33 -13.18 -8.73
N THR A 85 -7.79 -14.02 -7.83
CA THR A 85 -8.43 -15.28 -7.43
C THR A 85 -9.77 -15.01 -6.74
N VAL A 86 -9.80 -14.09 -5.77
CA VAL A 86 -11.00 -13.75 -5.00
C VAL A 86 -12.11 -13.17 -5.88
N PHE A 87 -11.77 -12.26 -6.79
CA PHE A 87 -12.72 -11.60 -7.67
C PHE A 87 -12.95 -12.36 -9.00
N ASN A 88 -12.25 -13.48 -9.19
CA ASN A 88 -12.24 -14.25 -10.44
C ASN A 88 -12.01 -13.36 -11.67
N THR A 89 -10.93 -12.59 -11.64
CA THR A 89 -10.54 -11.61 -12.66
C THR A 89 -9.03 -11.67 -12.90
N ASP A 90 -8.57 -11.06 -13.98
CA ASP A 90 -7.16 -10.77 -14.27
C ASP A 90 -6.83 -9.27 -14.15
N PHE A 91 -7.85 -8.45 -13.83
CA PHE A 91 -7.77 -6.99 -13.76
C PHE A 91 -6.62 -6.48 -12.90
N PHE A 92 -6.40 -7.06 -11.72
CA PHE A 92 -5.42 -6.54 -10.78
C PHE A 92 -3.98 -6.77 -11.25
N THR A 93 -3.70 -7.91 -11.88
CA THR A 93 -2.37 -8.16 -12.48
C THR A 93 -2.18 -7.41 -13.78
N ASN A 94 -3.24 -7.20 -14.57
CA ASN A 94 -3.15 -6.48 -15.84
C ASN A 94 -2.75 -5.01 -15.66
N GLN A 95 -3.06 -4.40 -14.51
CA GLN A 95 -2.56 -3.07 -14.16
C GLN A 95 -1.02 -2.98 -14.11
N ILE A 96 -0.33 -4.09 -13.81
CA ILE A 96 1.14 -4.14 -13.88
C ILE A 96 1.61 -4.10 -15.33
N PHE A 97 0.90 -4.79 -16.25
CA PHE A 97 1.29 -4.94 -17.65
C PHE A 97 0.87 -3.76 -18.56
N GLU A 98 -0.24 -3.09 -18.26
CA GLU A 98 -0.69 -1.89 -19.00
C GLU A 98 0.26 -0.70 -18.84
N SER A 99 1.08 -0.70 -17.78
CA SER A 99 2.16 0.29 -17.62
C SER A 99 3.39 0.01 -18.51
N SER A 100 3.44 -1.15 -19.16
CA SER A 100 4.58 -1.61 -19.98
C SER A 100 4.31 -1.68 -21.49
N ASP A 101 3.06 -1.65 -21.96
CA ASP A 101 2.75 -1.60 -23.39
C ASP A 101 1.75 -0.48 -23.72
N LYS A 102 2.26 0.57 -24.37
CA LYS A 102 1.38 1.55 -25.04
C LYS A 102 0.98 1.03 -26.40
N GLN A 103 -0.30 0.69 -26.55
CA GLN A 103 -1.00 0.95 -27.81
C GLN A 103 -2.30 1.69 -27.52
N SER A 104 -2.42 2.86 -28.15
CA SER A 104 -3.46 3.86 -27.97
C SER A 104 -4.79 3.41 -28.56
N ASP A 105 -5.80 3.21 -27.70
CA ASP A 105 -7.20 3.14 -28.13
C ASP A 105 -7.92 4.45 -27.72
N PRO A 106 -8.53 5.23 -28.64
CA PRO A 106 -9.01 6.59 -28.36
C PRO A 106 -10.23 6.69 -27.44
N LEU A 107 -10.88 5.56 -27.11
CA LEU A 107 -12.17 5.55 -26.42
C LEU A 107 -12.09 5.39 -24.89
N ASN A 108 -10.90 5.19 -24.31
CA ASN A 108 -10.76 4.95 -22.86
C ASN A 108 -10.28 6.17 -22.05
N PHE A 109 -10.16 7.36 -22.65
CA PHE A 109 -9.56 8.54 -22.02
C PHE A 109 -10.41 9.21 -20.92
N GLY A 110 -11.67 8.81 -20.75
CA GLY A 110 -12.64 9.48 -19.87
C GLY A 110 -12.74 8.95 -18.43
N LEU A 111 -12.36 7.70 -18.17
CA LEU A 111 -12.49 7.08 -16.83
C LEU A 111 -11.15 7.03 -16.07
N VAL A 112 -10.03 6.94 -16.79
CA VAL A 112 -8.69 6.77 -16.19
C VAL A 112 -8.19 8.06 -15.52
N THR A 113 -8.54 9.23 -16.06
CA THR A 113 -8.10 10.54 -15.52
C THR A 113 -8.77 10.95 -14.20
N LYS A 114 -9.92 10.36 -13.87
CA LYS A 114 -10.69 10.74 -12.66
C LYS A 114 -10.29 9.95 -11.40
N ILE A 115 -9.65 8.79 -11.55
CA ILE A 115 -9.23 7.95 -10.42
C ILE A 115 -7.83 8.34 -9.94
N GLU A 116 -6.91 8.71 -10.84
CA GLU A 116 -5.59 9.20 -10.44
C GLU A 116 -5.63 10.56 -9.72
N THR A 117 -6.67 11.37 -9.96
CA THR A 117 -6.83 12.69 -9.34
C THR A 117 -7.28 12.64 -7.88
N SER A 118 -7.89 11.55 -7.40
CA SER A 118 -8.29 11.43 -5.98
C SER A 118 -7.21 10.88 -5.05
N LEU A 119 -6.09 10.39 -5.60
CA LEU A 119 -4.93 9.88 -4.86
C LEU A 119 -3.65 10.70 -5.12
N SER A 120 -3.75 11.74 -5.95
CA SER A 120 -2.65 12.66 -6.24
C SER A 120 -2.47 13.64 -5.10
N VAL A 121 -1.24 13.72 -4.59
CA VAL A 121 -0.88 14.64 -3.52
C VAL A 121 -0.24 15.87 -4.15
N PRO A 122 -0.82 17.07 -4.00
CA PRO A 122 -0.45 18.23 -4.82
C PRO A 122 1.03 18.62 -4.78
N HIS A 123 1.71 18.35 -3.65
CA HIS A 123 3.12 18.65 -3.45
C HIS A 123 4.06 17.49 -3.81
N GLN A 124 3.55 16.40 -4.38
CA GLN A 124 4.36 15.31 -4.92
C GLN A 124 5.06 15.76 -6.21
N GLU A 125 6.39 15.72 -6.24
CA GLU A 125 7.17 16.00 -7.44
C GLU A 125 6.98 14.88 -8.48
N PRO A 126 6.60 15.19 -9.73
CA PRO A 126 6.54 14.18 -10.77
C PRO A 126 7.96 13.77 -11.21
N PRO A 127 8.22 12.47 -11.50
CA PRO A 127 9.51 12.03 -12.00
C PRO A 127 9.84 12.70 -13.33
N SER A 128 11.06 13.24 -13.44
CA SER A 128 11.53 13.95 -14.63
C SER A 128 12.02 13.02 -15.74
N TRP A 129 12.26 11.74 -15.43
CA TRP A 129 12.71 10.75 -16.40
C TRP A 129 11.57 10.09 -17.14
N ARG A 130 11.85 9.67 -18.38
CA ARG A 130 11.02 8.67 -19.04
C ARG A 130 11.05 7.36 -18.25
N ILE A 131 9.89 6.81 -17.95
CA ILE A 131 9.73 5.53 -17.26
C ILE A 131 9.53 4.42 -18.29
N THR A 132 10.25 3.32 -18.13
CA THR A 132 10.19 2.15 -19.04
C THR A 132 9.91 0.82 -18.34
N ASN A 133 10.09 0.73 -17.01
CA ASN A 133 9.81 -0.46 -16.19
C ASN A 133 10.35 -1.79 -16.79
N GLN A 134 11.59 -1.76 -17.29
CA GLN A 134 12.27 -2.94 -17.84
C GLN A 134 12.72 -3.93 -16.77
N TYR A 135 12.92 -3.43 -15.55
CA TYR A 135 13.43 -4.16 -14.40
C TYR A 135 12.50 -3.96 -13.20
N ARG A 136 12.73 -4.73 -12.14
CA ARG A 136 11.96 -4.68 -10.90
C ARG A 136 12.76 -4.04 -9.79
N VAL A 137 12.05 -3.31 -8.93
CA VAL A 137 12.58 -2.84 -7.66
C VAL A 137 11.51 -2.95 -6.59
N SER A 138 11.86 -3.49 -5.43
CA SER A 138 11.00 -3.59 -4.25
C SER A 138 11.62 -2.83 -3.08
N ILE A 139 10.77 -2.30 -2.21
CA ILE A 139 11.19 -1.63 -0.97
C ILE A 139 10.87 -2.54 0.21
N SER A 140 11.83 -2.69 1.13
CA SER A 140 11.59 -3.24 2.46
C SER A 140 11.91 -2.20 3.54
N GLY A 141 11.11 -2.18 4.61
CA GLY A 141 11.26 -1.26 5.73
C GLY A 141 11.64 -1.97 7.02
N LYS A 142 12.55 -1.36 7.79
CA LYS A 142 12.83 -1.75 9.18
C LYS A 142 12.81 -0.51 10.07
N PHE A 143 12.43 -0.67 11.34
CA PHE A 143 12.37 0.41 12.32
C PHE A 143 13.08 0.05 13.63
N ARG A 144 13.47 1.07 14.39
CA ARG A 144 13.86 0.95 15.80
C ARG A 144 13.18 2.05 16.61
N GLU A 145 12.74 1.73 17.82
CA GLU A 145 12.04 2.67 18.70
C GLU A 145 13.02 3.54 19.49
N ARG A 146 14.07 2.94 20.05
CA ARG A 146 15.15 3.66 20.73
C ARG A 146 16.45 3.53 19.98
N LYS A 147 17.26 4.60 19.98
CA LYS A 147 18.62 4.57 19.42
C LYS A 147 19.55 3.60 20.14
N GLU A 148 19.26 3.30 21.41
CA GLU A 148 19.96 2.30 22.23
C GLU A 148 19.64 0.86 21.80
N ASP A 149 18.52 0.64 21.10
CA ASP A 149 18.19 -0.67 20.58
C ASP A 149 19.11 -0.96 19.38
N ASN A 150 20.03 -1.91 19.54
CA ASN A 150 20.97 -2.32 18.49
C ASN A 150 20.32 -3.08 17.32
N THR A 151 19.00 -3.29 17.35
CA THR A 151 18.30 -4.12 16.36
C THR A 151 17.15 -3.38 15.71
N PHE A 152 17.20 -3.32 14.38
CA PHE A 152 16.07 -2.88 13.56
C PHE A 152 15.10 -4.06 13.37
N LYS A 153 13.82 -3.83 13.61
CA LYS A 153 12.72 -4.79 13.40
C LYS A 153 12.07 -4.54 12.05
N PRO A 154 11.76 -5.56 11.24
CA PRO A 154 11.01 -5.36 9.99
C PRO A 154 9.60 -4.83 10.29
N PHE A 155 9.05 -4.06 9.35
CA PHE A 155 7.66 -3.64 9.37
C PHE A 155 7.08 -3.58 7.95
N THR A 156 5.75 -3.57 7.88
CA THR A 156 4.95 -3.50 6.65
C THR A 156 3.97 -2.32 6.74
N CYS A 157 3.24 -2.05 5.67
CA CYS A 157 2.22 -1.00 5.61
C CYS A 157 1.08 -1.17 6.63
N THR A 158 0.89 -2.38 7.18
CA THR A 158 -0.14 -2.69 8.20
C THR A 158 0.28 -2.22 9.61
N ASN A 159 1.58 -2.06 9.84
CA ASN A 159 2.10 -1.67 11.14
C ASN A 159 1.88 -0.17 11.38
N THR A 160 1.23 0.17 12.49
CA THR A 160 1.20 1.55 12.99
C THR A 160 2.42 1.75 13.89
N LEU A 161 3.30 2.66 13.50
CA LEU A 161 4.52 2.98 14.24
C LEU A 161 4.30 4.18 15.17
N PRO A 162 4.88 4.17 16.38
CA PRO A 162 4.86 5.36 17.23
C PRO A 162 5.79 6.42 16.66
N LYS A 163 5.55 7.67 17.05
CA LYS A 163 6.46 8.77 16.74
C LYS A 163 7.87 8.52 17.30
N HIS A 164 8.86 9.19 16.69
CA HIS A 164 10.26 9.23 17.11
C HIS A 164 11.02 7.90 16.98
N CYS A 165 10.49 6.94 16.23
CA CYS A 165 11.25 5.81 15.70
C CYS A 165 12.16 6.24 14.54
N ASP A 166 13.31 5.59 14.44
CA ASP A 166 14.16 5.64 13.25
C ASP A 166 13.74 4.53 12.27
N LEU A 167 13.59 4.89 11.00
CA LEU A 167 13.26 4.00 9.89
C LEU A 167 14.48 3.82 8.99
N ARG A 168 14.60 2.63 8.43
CA ARG A 168 15.56 2.30 7.37
C ARG A 168 14.84 1.54 6.27
N PHE A 169 14.84 2.10 5.09
CA PHE A 169 14.33 1.50 3.87
C PHE A 169 15.48 0.91 3.06
N HIS A 170 15.20 -0.17 2.35
CA HIS A 170 16.14 -0.80 1.42
C HIS A 170 15.45 -1.09 0.10
N ALA A 171 16.03 -0.63 -1.00
CA ALA A 171 15.63 -0.94 -2.35
C ALA A 171 16.40 -2.16 -2.87
N GLU A 172 15.68 -3.21 -3.25
CA GLU A 172 16.23 -4.40 -3.88
C GLU A 172 15.80 -4.43 -5.35
N THR A 173 16.75 -4.57 -6.27
CA THR A 173 16.48 -4.52 -7.72
C THR A 173 17.27 -5.57 -8.49
N ASP A 174 16.66 -6.09 -9.56
CA ASP A 174 17.31 -6.95 -10.55
C ASP A 174 18.00 -6.16 -11.68
N THR A 175 18.01 -4.83 -11.61
CA THR A 175 18.66 -3.97 -12.60
C THR A 175 20.18 -4.21 -12.61
N PRO A 176 20.79 -4.52 -13.77
CA PRO A 176 22.22 -4.70 -13.86
C PRO A 176 22.95 -3.36 -13.70
N LYS A 177 23.95 -3.35 -12.80
CA LYS A 177 24.84 -2.20 -12.57
C LYS A 177 25.59 -1.79 -13.86
N PRO A 178 26.02 -0.52 -13.99
CA PRO A 178 25.75 0.60 -13.10
C PRO A 178 24.33 1.16 -13.29
N PHE A 179 23.78 1.67 -12.19
CA PHE A 179 22.52 2.42 -12.13
C PHE A 179 22.62 3.42 -10.97
N ASP A 180 21.73 4.40 -10.95
CA ASP A 180 21.55 5.35 -9.87
C ASP A 180 20.23 5.05 -9.14
N VAL A 181 20.18 5.30 -7.83
CA VAL A 181 18.98 5.13 -7.01
C VAL A 181 18.50 6.50 -6.59
N PHE A 182 17.21 6.75 -6.77
CA PHE A 182 16.53 7.94 -6.27
C PHE A 182 15.40 7.52 -5.33
N TRP A 183 15.10 8.39 -4.37
CA TRP A 183 14.04 8.22 -3.39
C TRP A 183 13.07 9.39 -3.47
N GLN A 184 11.80 9.11 -3.23
CA GLN A 184 10.77 10.11 -3.00
C GLN A 184 10.09 9.80 -1.68
N VAL A 185 10.11 10.77 -0.76
CA VAL A 185 9.44 10.64 0.54
C VAL A 185 8.31 11.65 0.56
N VAL A 186 7.08 11.17 0.69
CA VAL A 186 5.89 12.03 0.72
C VAL A 186 5.27 12.01 2.09
N ASN A 187 5.26 13.18 2.72
CA ASN A 187 4.56 13.40 3.98
C ASN A 187 3.15 13.93 3.73
N THR A 188 2.17 13.40 4.46
CA THR A 188 0.79 13.90 4.46
C THR A 188 0.23 14.02 5.88
N GLY A 189 -1.00 14.51 6.00
CA GLY A 189 -1.68 14.67 7.27
C GLY A 189 -1.60 16.08 7.84
N GLU A 190 -2.53 16.40 8.74
CA GLU A 190 -2.68 17.73 9.31
C GLU A 190 -1.46 18.15 10.15
N GLU A 191 -0.81 17.20 10.84
CA GLU A 191 0.37 17.48 11.65
C GLU A 191 1.57 17.91 10.80
N ALA A 192 1.84 17.19 9.70
CA ALA A 192 2.90 17.54 8.76
C ALA A 192 2.63 18.92 8.12
N THR A 193 1.38 19.22 7.76
CA THR A 193 0.98 20.54 7.25
C THR A 193 1.24 21.65 8.26
N LYS A 194 0.79 21.48 9.52
CA LYS A 194 0.99 22.48 10.59
C LYS A 194 2.46 22.72 10.91
N ALA A 195 3.30 21.69 10.78
CA ALA A 195 4.74 21.77 11.01
C ALA A 195 5.54 22.24 9.78
N ASN A 196 4.89 22.57 8.66
CA ASN A 196 5.53 22.84 7.37
C ASN A 196 6.49 21.71 6.94
N GLY A 197 6.14 20.47 7.28
CA GLY A 197 6.92 19.24 7.04
C GLY A 197 6.39 18.39 5.88
N LEU A 198 5.51 18.96 5.03
CA LEU A 198 5.13 18.32 3.77
C LEU A 198 6.36 18.20 2.88
N ARG A 199 6.65 16.98 2.44
CA ARG A 199 7.73 16.61 1.54
C ARG A 199 7.14 15.89 0.35
N GLY A 200 7.85 15.91 -0.76
CA GLY A 200 7.43 15.23 -1.99
C GLY A 200 8.47 15.27 -3.10
N GLU A 201 9.65 15.81 -2.81
CA GLU A 201 10.79 15.91 -3.70
C GLU A 201 11.42 14.55 -3.99
N ILE A 202 11.99 14.42 -5.19
CA ILE A 202 12.79 13.26 -5.60
C ILE A 202 14.27 13.60 -5.45
N PHE A 203 15.03 12.76 -4.76
CA PHE A 203 16.44 13.02 -4.46
C PHE A 203 17.32 11.77 -4.61
N PRO A 204 18.61 11.92 -4.97
CA PRO A 204 19.51 10.79 -5.15
C PRO A 204 19.85 10.12 -3.81
N ALA A 205 20.00 8.80 -3.83
CA ALA A 205 20.53 8.05 -2.69
C ALA A 205 21.97 8.47 -2.39
N LYS A 206 22.33 8.55 -1.11
CA LYS A 206 23.68 8.93 -0.68
C LYS A 206 24.68 7.82 -1.03
N SER A 207 25.73 8.08 -1.80
CA SER A 207 26.75 7.05 -2.12
C SER A 207 27.33 6.38 -0.87
N ALA A 208 27.47 5.05 -0.88
CA ALA A 208 28.10 4.29 0.20
C ALA A 208 29.63 4.33 0.03
N GLY A 209 30.27 5.43 0.42
CA GLY A 209 31.74 5.54 0.48
C GLY A 209 32.47 5.06 -0.77
N ALA A 210 33.71 4.58 -0.61
CA ALA A 210 34.55 4.12 -1.72
C ALA A 210 33.99 2.84 -2.38
N GLY A 211 33.14 3.02 -3.40
CA GLY A 211 32.82 1.99 -4.40
C GLY A 211 31.42 1.35 -4.35
N GLY A 212 30.51 1.81 -3.50
CA GLY A 212 29.16 1.23 -3.40
C GLY A 212 28.03 2.23 -3.64
N LEU A 213 27.05 1.87 -4.48
CA LEU A 213 25.78 2.57 -4.54
C LEU A 213 24.97 2.19 -3.29
N ASN A 214 24.58 3.15 -2.46
CA ASN A 214 23.74 2.86 -1.30
C ASN A 214 22.29 2.70 -1.77
N THR A 215 21.74 1.51 -1.60
CA THR A 215 20.32 1.25 -1.85
C THR A 215 19.48 1.40 -0.59
N SER A 216 20.02 2.01 0.48
CA SER A 216 19.30 2.22 1.74
C SER A 216 19.06 3.71 2.00
N HIS A 217 17.94 4.02 2.63
CA HIS A 217 17.54 5.38 3.02
C HIS A 217 16.98 5.40 4.44
N ASP A 218 17.44 6.35 5.25
CA ASP A 218 17.04 6.48 6.64
C ASP A 218 16.05 7.65 6.80
N GLU A 219 15.01 7.44 7.60
CA GLU A 219 13.95 8.44 7.90
C GLU A 219 13.57 8.40 9.39
N SER A 220 12.75 9.35 9.83
CA SER A 220 12.23 9.39 11.20
C SER A 220 10.72 9.64 11.22
N THR A 221 10.04 9.04 12.20
CA THR A 221 8.58 9.13 12.36
C THR A 221 8.16 10.40 13.11
N LEU A 222 8.31 11.58 12.49
CA LEU A 222 8.12 12.87 13.16
C LEU A 222 6.67 13.39 13.18
N TYR A 223 5.84 12.92 12.24
CA TYR A 223 4.48 13.42 12.04
C TYR A 223 3.53 12.23 12.02
N THR A 224 2.39 12.35 12.71
CA THR A 224 1.29 11.41 12.62
C THR A 224 0.60 11.55 11.26
N GLY A 225 0.10 10.43 10.76
CA GLY A 225 -0.51 10.36 9.44
C GLY A 225 -0.07 9.14 8.65
N THR A 226 -0.41 9.18 7.36
CA THR A 226 -0.06 8.13 6.38
C THR A 226 0.93 8.72 5.39
N HIS A 227 2.17 8.29 5.51
CA HIS A 227 3.28 8.73 4.68
C HIS A 227 3.60 7.62 3.68
N TRP A 228 4.34 7.93 2.62
CA TRP A 228 4.91 6.86 1.78
C TRP A 228 6.28 7.23 1.26
N ILE A 229 7.01 6.19 0.90
CA ILE A 229 8.29 6.29 0.21
C ILE A 229 8.25 5.46 -1.07
N GLU A 230 8.91 5.95 -2.11
CA GLU A 230 9.04 5.29 -3.42
C GLU A 230 10.49 5.37 -3.88
N SER A 231 10.94 4.37 -4.66
CA SER A 231 12.30 4.29 -5.19
C SER A 231 12.29 4.20 -6.71
N PHE A 232 13.26 4.87 -7.33
CA PHE A 232 13.45 4.89 -8.77
C PHE A 232 14.88 4.46 -9.09
N ILE A 233 15.01 3.48 -9.98
CA ILE A 233 16.30 3.02 -10.51
C ILE A 233 16.50 3.64 -11.87
N VAL A 234 17.52 4.49 -11.99
CA VAL A 234 17.80 5.27 -13.19
C VAL A 234 19.07 4.76 -13.85
N LYS A 235 19.02 4.53 -15.16
CA LYS A 235 20.17 4.11 -15.96
C LYS A 235 20.22 4.95 -17.22
N GLN A 236 21.35 5.63 -17.44
CA GLN A 236 21.58 6.48 -18.62
C GLN A 236 20.46 7.53 -18.82
N GLY A 237 19.96 8.13 -17.73
CA GLY A 237 18.91 9.15 -17.79
C GLY A 237 17.49 8.60 -18.03
N VAL A 238 17.28 7.29 -17.95
CA VAL A 238 15.97 6.65 -18.06
C VAL A 238 15.64 5.94 -16.75
N CYS A 239 14.41 6.07 -16.26
CA CYS A 239 13.92 5.28 -15.13
C CYS A 239 13.56 3.87 -15.64
N VAL A 240 14.39 2.90 -15.28
CA VAL A 240 14.29 1.50 -15.76
C VAL A 240 13.56 0.60 -14.78
N ALA A 241 13.44 0.99 -13.51
CA ALA A 241 12.57 0.36 -12.52
C ALA A 241 12.01 1.41 -11.56
N ARG A 242 10.73 1.29 -11.21
CA ARG A 242 10.03 2.11 -10.22
C ARG A 242 9.35 1.17 -9.22
N SER A 243 9.52 1.43 -7.94
CA SER A 243 8.86 0.61 -6.91
C SER A 243 7.41 1.02 -6.76
N ASP A 244 6.62 0.20 -6.10
CA ASP A 244 5.38 0.69 -5.51
C ASP A 244 5.63 1.70 -4.40
N LYS A 245 4.58 2.44 -4.05
CA LYS A 245 4.55 3.28 -2.85
C LYS A 245 4.56 2.37 -1.60
N PHE A 246 5.60 2.48 -0.79
CA PHE A 246 5.67 1.84 0.51
C PHE A 246 5.07 2.76 1.58
N TYR A 247 3.88 2.42 2.06
CA TYR A 247 3.15 3.23 3.04
C TYR A 247 3.64 3.01 4.47
N VAL A 248 3.65 4.10 5.25
CA VAL A 248 4.04 4.12 6.67
C VAL A 248 2.99 4.87 7.46
N LYS A 249 2.36 4.18 8.42
CA LYS A 249 1.37 4.77 9.31
C LYS A 249 2.00 5.14 10.64
N ILE A 250 1.83 6.39 11.06
CA ILE A 250 2.42 6.93 12.30
C ILE A 250 1.31 7.42 13.23
N SER A 251 1.36 7.00 14.51
CA SER A 251 0.41 7.39 15.57
C SER A 251 1.07 7.99 16.80
#